data_AF-A0A7S3V418-F1
#
_entry.id   AF-A0A7S3V418-F1
#
_cell.length_a   1.000
_cell.length_b   1.000
_cell.length_c   1.000
_cell.angle_alpha   90.00
_cell.angle_beta   90.00
_cell.angle_gamma   90.00
#
_symmetry.space_group_name_H-M   'P 1'
#
loop_
_entity.id
_entity.type
_entity.pdbx_description
1 polymer ?
#
loop_
_entity_poly.entity_id
_entity_poly.type
_entity_poly.pdbx_seq_one_letter_code
_entity_poly.pdbx_strand_id
1 'polypeptide(L)'
;WEITERNDDMKCWKFKRSRERNVNSVVQLHPAESMNKDSRAYSYGKNKKQQKPSIGNDKNGNDVSIFSHKRPFFSIVGVCDGIRDELYQTSSDDNRRNDDEQDNWDLRKVVIECKHRMKNVFAPPPIYDQIQAVIYAFMYNTTEAEIVQVLRTNKSRSQSNESDKYEVSANESRMPVGDGMSQDALKESQPIICSSHRVSLNDSTMQHADNWQNVILPRLRSFADAVYSVRSDDHKRYRLIHAASVASSTGNEKDWWQILFNECPWLIECDTGTGFSRK
;
A
#
# COMPACT_ATOMS: atom_id res chain seq x y z
N TRP A 1 11.35 14.58 2.08
CA TRP A 1 12.04 13.38 1.57
C TRP A 1 12.06 13.48 0.06
N GLU A 2 13.12 13.04 -0.59
CA GLU A 2 13.24 13.16 -2.06
C GLU A 2 13.00 11.79 -2.69
N ILE A 3 12.14 11.75 -3.71
CA ILE A 3 12.02 10.60 -4.61
C ILE A 3 13.28 10.62 -5.46
N THR A 4 14.15 9.62 -5.25
CA THR A 4 15.52 9.70 -5.79
C THR A 4 15.73 8.96 -7.09
N GLU A 5 14.79 8.11 -7.46
CA GLU A 5 14.85 7.32 -8.67
C GLU A 5 13.43 6.85 -9.00
N ARG A 6 13.05 7.02 -10.26
CA ARG A 6 11.87 6.42 -10.85
C ARG A 6 12.41 5.53 -11.97
N ASN A 7 12.22 4.23 -11.82
CA ASN A 7 12.61 3.28 -12.86
C ASN A 7 11.36 2.94 -13.67
N ASP A 8 11.38 3.28 -14.95
CA ASP A 8 10.24 3.10 -15.85
C ASP A 8 9.98 1.61 -16.13
N ASP A 9 11.00 0.75 -16.03
CA ASP A 9 10.92 -0.70 -16.20
C ASP A 9 10.54 -1.42 -14.89
N MET A 10 11.00 -0.91 -13.74
CA MET A 10 10.65 -1.40 -12.41
C MET A 10 10.03 -0.28 -11.58
N LYS A 11 8.70 -0.25 -11.58
CA LYS A 11 7.79 0.72 -10.95
C LYS A 11 7.96 0.75 -9.42
N CYS A 12 9.08 1.32 -9.01
CA CYS A 12 9.60 1.33 -7.67
C CYS A 12 9.87 2.77 -7.29
N TRP A 13 9.31 3.19 -6.15
CA TRP A 13 9.61 4.47 -5.53
C TRP A 13 10.63 4.26 -4.42
N LYS A 14 11.82 4.82 -4.61
CA LYS A 14 12.94 4.74 -3.68
C LYS A 14 13.03 6.03 -2.86
N PHE A 15 12.81 5.91 -1.56
CA PHE A 15 12.88 7.03 -0.62
C PHE A 15 14.24 7.03 0.06
N LYS A 16 15.00 8.13 -0.03
CA LYS A 16 16.24 8.31 0.74
C LYS A 16 15.99 9.20 1.95
N ARG A 17 16.61 8.84 3.08
CA ARG A 17 16.65 9.71 4.26
C ARG A 17 17.29 11.00 3.80
N SER A 18 16.48 12.06 3.74
CA SER A 18 17.02 13.41 3.61
C SER A 18 18.03 13.49 4.74
N ARG A 19 19.32 13.61 4.38
CA ARG A 19 20.40 13.69 5.37
C ARG A 19 19.88 14.61 6.44
N GLU A 20 19.91 14.17 7.71
CA GLU A 20 19.78 15.07 8.83
C GLU A 20 20.59 16.30 8.43
N ARG A 21 19.89 17.44 8.18
CA ARG A 21 20.59 18.69 7.91
C ARG A 21 21.57 18.76 9.05
N ASN A 22 22.85 18.73 8.72
CA ASN A 22 23.94 18.52 9.66
C ASN A 22 23.68 19.43 10.86
N VAL A 23 23.13 18.88 11.96
CA VAL A 23 22.65 19.70 13.10
C VAL A 23 23.85 20.34 13.81
N ASN A 24 25.07 19.96 13.43
CA ASN A 24 26.32 20.56 13.83
C ASN A 24 26.59 21.97 13.26
N SER A 25 25.64 22.62 12.56
CA SER A 25 25.71 24.07 12.32
C SER A 25 24.90 24.90 13.33
N VAL A 26 24.38 24.30 14.39
CA VAL A 26 23.81 25.03 15.52
C VAL A 26 24.95 25.43 16.47
N VAL A 27 25.11 26.74 16.63
CA VAL A 27 25.99 27.47 17.54
C VAL A 27 26.23 26.73 18.86
N GLN A 28 27.50 26.45 19.15
CA GLN A 28 27.95 26.05 20.48
C GLN A 28 27.56 27.13 21.50
N LEU A 29 26.66 26.78 22.43
CA LEU A 29 26.60 27.41 23.74
C LEU A 29 26.93 26.33 24.78
N HIS A 30 28.16 26.37 25.29
CA HIS A 30 28.52 25.78 26.59
C HIS A 30 27.83 26.61 27.70
N PRO A 31 27.37 25.97 28.80
CA PRO A 31 28.25 25.64 29.95
C PRO A 31 27.97 24.23 30.52
N ALA A 32 28.97 23.42 30.89
CA ALA A 32 29.74 23.37 32.15
C ALA A 32 28.99 22.73 33.35
N GLU A 33 29.68 21.75 33.96
CA GLU A 33 29.47 21.09 35.27
C GLU A 33 28.42 19.98 35.39
N SER A 34 28.54 18.95 36.26
CA SER A 34 29.65 18.19 36.87
C SER A 34 29.00 16.98 37.60
N MET A 35 29.71 15.83 37.67
CA MET A 35 29.46 14.65 38.55
C MET A 35 28.13 13.88 38.33
N ASN A 36 28.04 12.55 38.46
CA ASN A 36 28.71 11.63 39.37
C ASN A 36 28.85 10.23 38.74
N LYS A 37 29.94 9.54 39.10
CA LYS A 37 30.25 8.17 38.69
C LYS A 37 29.62 7.22 39.72
N ASP A 38 28.85 6.24 39.28
CA ASP A 38 28.87 4.94 39.93
C ASP A 38 28.47 3.79 39.00
N SER A 39 29.26 2.75 39.15
CA SER A 39 29.54 1.68 38.20
C SER A 39 28.78 0.40 38.52
N ARG A 40 28.24 -0.27 37.50
CA ARG A 40 28.17 -1.74 37.42
C ARG A 40 28.01 -2.21 35.97
N ALA A 41 29.14 -2.52 35.35
CA ALA A 41 29.22 -3.07 34.00
C ALA A 41 29.16 -4.60 34.06
N TYR A 42 28.14 -5.19 33.44
CA TYR A 42 28.16 -6.59 33.01
C TYR A 42 28.94 -6.68 31.69
N SER A 43 30.14 -7.26 31.75
CA SER A 43 30.97 -7.55 30.59
C SER A 43 30.50 -8.85 29.93
N TYR A 44 29.71 -8.76 28.85
CA TYR A 44 29.53 -9.88 27.91
C TYR A 44 30.54 -9.78 26.77
N GLY A 45 31.22 -10.90 26.53
CA GLY A 45 32.38 -11.03 25.65
C GLY A 45 32.15 -10.57 24.21
N LYS A 46 33.00 -9.64 23.78
CA LYS A 46 33.23 -9.31 22.37
C LYS A 46 34.06 -10.41 21.73
N ASN A 47 33.47 -11.14 20.78
CA ASN A 47 34.21 -11.85 19.73
C ASN A 47 33.38 -11.84 18.44
N LYS A 48 33.32 -10.69 17.78
CA LYS A 48 33.05 -10.62 16.33
C LYS A 48 34.22 -9.89 15.70
N LYS A 49 35.11 -10.65 15.06
CA LYS A 49 36.08 -10.15 14.09
C LYS A 49 35.28 -9.35 13.04
N GLN A 50 35.32 -8.03 13.12
CA GLN A 50 34.92 -7.18 12.02
C GLN A 50 35.90 -7.46 10.89
N GLN A 51 35.45 -8.19 9.86
CA GLN A 51 36.13 -8.22 8.58
C GLN A 51 36.15 -6.79 8.06
N LYS A 52 37.31 -6.13 8.14
CA LYS A 52 37.57 -4.90 7.39
C LYS A 52 37.41 -5.27 5.91
N PRO A 53 36.59 -4.55 5.12
CA PRO A 53 36.59 -4.72 3.69
C PRO A 53 38.01 -4.42 3.19
N SER A 54 38.66 -5.41 2.61
CA SER A 54 39.93 -5.27 1.94
C SER A 54 39.74 -4.30 0.77
N ILE A 55 40.29 -3.10 0.90
CA ILE A 55 40.44 -2.15 -0.19
C ILE A 55 41.44 -2.79 -1.16
N GLY A 56 40.93 -3.40 -2.22
CA GLY A 56 41.75 -3.83 -3.33
C GLY A 56 42.28 -2.59 -4.04
N ASN A 57 43.59 -2.35 -3.95
CA ASN A 57 44.26 -1.32 -4.72
C ASN A 57 44.28 -1.77 -6.18
N ASP A 58 43.32 -1.30 -6.96
CA ASP A 58 43.41 -1.38 -8.41
C ASP A 58 44.47 -0.35 -8.87
N LYS A 59 45.49 -0.82 -9.60
CA LYS A 59 46.70 -0.04 -9.93
C LYS A 59 46.48 0.99 -11.04
N ASN A 60 45.27 1.13 -11.54
CA ASN A 60 44.92 2.11 -12.55
C ASN A 60 44.25 3.28 -11.83
N GLY A 61 45.00 4.36 -11.62
CA GLY A 61 44.62 5.59 -10.91
C GLY A 61 43.48 6.40 -11.55
N ASN A 62 42.47 5.74 -12.12
CA ASN A 62 41.16 6.33 -12.27
C ASN A 62 40.50 6.24 -10.90
N ASP A 63 40.34 7.40 -10.27
CA ASP A 63 39.45 7.62 -9.15
C ASP A 63 38.02 7.36 -9.64
N VAL A 64 37.70 6.08 -9.86
CA VAL A 64 36.34 5.61 -9.96
C VAL A 64 35.82 5.81 -8.57
N SER A 65 35.30 7.02 -8.30
CA SER A 65 34.40 7.24 -7.20
C SER A 65 33.33 6.20 -7.39
N ILE A 66 33.47 5.07 -6.69
CA ILE A 66 32.45 4.06 -6.54
C ILE A 66 31.35 4.90 -5.93
N PHE A 67 30.47 5.40 -6.78
CA PHE A 67 29.28 6.11 -6.37
C PHE A 67 28.65 5.12 -5.41
N SER A 68 28.82 5.39 -4.12
CA SER A 68 28.23 4.63 -3.06
C SER A 68 26.75 4.83 -3.34
N HIS A 69 26.17 3.88 -4.08
CA HIS A 69 24.77 3.88 -4.44
C HIS A 69 24.06 3.73 -3.10
N LYS A 70 23.79 4.87 -2.46
CA LYS A 70 23.19 4.92 -1.15
C LYS A 70 21.85 4.23 -1.29
N ARG A 71 21.76 3.05 -0.66
CA ARG A 71 20.56 2.24 -0.65
C ARG A 71 19.40 3.12 -0.18
N PRO A 72 18.22 3.01 -0.81
CA PRO A 72 17.05 3.70 -0.32
C PRO A 72 16.77 3.29 1.13
N PHE A 73 16.22 4.21 1.90
CA PHE A 73 15.75 3.96 3.26
C PHE A 73 14.59 2.97 3.24
N PHE A 74 13.57 3.21 2.41
CA PHE A 74 12.59 2.19 2.04
C PHE A 74 12.17 2.38 0.58
N SER A 75 11.54 1.36 0.03
CA SER A 75 10.97 1.39 -1.31
C SER A 75 9.51 0.95 -1.29
N ILE A 76 8.67 1.65 -2.04
CA ILE A 76 7.32 1.17 -2.37
C ILE A 76 7.41 0.56 -3.76
N VAL A 77 6.92 -0.67 -3.89
CA VAL A 77 6.89 -1.42 -5.13
C VAL A 77 5.48 -1.95 -5.34
N GLY A 78 5.04 -2.01 -6.59
CA GLY A 78 3.74 -2.57 -6.93
C GLY A 78 3.50 -2.54 -8.43
N VAL A 79 2.43 -3.21 -8.84
CA VAL A 79 1.99 -3.31 -10.22
C VAL A 79 0.48 -3.08 -10.21
N CYS A 80 0.00 -2.18 -11.06
CA CYS A 80 -1.44 -1.99 -11.30
C CYS A 80 -1.92 -2.97 -12.37
N ASP A 81 -3.22 -3.25 -12.39
CA ASP A 81 -3.83 -4.17 -13.35
C ASP A 81 -3.82 -3.64 -14.79
N GLY A 82 -3.90 -2.32 -14.97
CA GLY A 82 -3.81 -1.70 -16.30
C GLY A 82 -3.54 -0.21 -16.27
N ILE A 83 -3.26 0.34 -17.45
CA ILE A 83 -3.23 1.78 -17.72
C ILE A 83 -4.00 1.98 -19.02
N ARG A 84 -4.89 2.96 -19.06
CA ARG A 84 -5.59 3.37 -20.29
C ARG A 84 -5.38 4.84 -20.54
N ASP A 85 -5.40 5.24 -21.80
CA ASP A 85 -5.50 6.65 -22.16
C ASP A 85 -6.98 7.04 -22.23
N GLU A 86 -7.31 8.21 -21.72
CA GLU A 86 -8.65 8.77 -21.69
C GLU A 86 -8.62 10.16 -22.32
N LEU A 87 -9.54 10.39 -23.26
CA LEU A 87 -9.72 11.71 -23.85
C LEU A 87 -10.39 12.63 -22.82
N TYR A 88 -9.80 13.80 -22.59
CA TYR A 88 -10.37 14.80 -21.68
C TYR A 88 -10.27 16.19 -22.30
N GLN A 89 -11.24 17.04 -21.98
CA GLN A 89 -11.24 18.44 -22.39
C GLN A 89 -10.38 19.23 -21.40
N THR A 90 -9.35 19.93 -21.87
CA THR A 90 -8.64 20.85 -20.99
C THR A 90 -9.50 22.10 -20.81
N SER A 91 -9.65 22.61 -19.58
CA SER A 91 -10.37 23.86 -19.37
C SER A 91 -9.55 24.98 -19.98
N SER A 92 -10.15 25.73 -20.92
CA SER A 92 -9.55 26.82 -21.71
C SER A 92 -9.22 28.08 -20.89
N ASP A 93 -8.90 27.93 -19.60
CA ASP A 93 -8.54 29.05 -18.71
C ASP A 93 -7.18 29.69 -19.05
N ASP A 94 -6.40 29.07 -19.93
CA ASP A 94 -5.28 29.75 -20.57
C ASP A 94 -5.85 30.75 -21.60
N ASN A 95 -6.00 32.01 -21.15
CA ASN A 95 -6.44 33.23 -21.83
C ASN A 95 -5.73 33.59 -23.17
N ARG A 96 -5.16 32.62 -23.90
CA ARG A 96 -4.62 32.82 -25.23
C ARG A 96 -5.78 32.83 -26.23
N ARG A 97 -6.32 34.02 -26.44
CA ARG A 97 -7.27 34.39 -27.51
C ARG A 97 -6.69 34.14 -28.91
N ASN A 98 -6.54 32.88 -29.29
CA ASN A 98 -6.39 32.50 -30.69
C ASN A 98 -7.71 31.88 -31.11
N ASP A 99 -8.37 32.49 -32.09
CA ASP A 99 -9.70 32.15 -32.63
C ASP A 99 -9.76 30.79 -33.37
N ASP A 100 -8.79 29.91 -33.11
CA ASP A 100 -8.78 28.54 -33.63
C ASP A 100 -9.40 27.61 -32.56
N GLU A 101 -10.73 27.65 -32.44
CA GLU A 101 -11.57 26.81 -31.54
C GLU A 101 -11.50 25.29 -31.86
N GLN A 102 -10.49 24.84 -32.60
CA GLN A 102 -10.35 23.45 -33.01
C GLN A 102 -9.66 22.63 -31.92
N ASP A 103 -10.48 21.85 -31.22
CA ASP A 103 -10.13 20.61 -30.54
C ASP A 103 -9.18 20.72 -29.34
N ASN A 104 -9.66 21.30 -28.23
CA ASN A 104 -8.97 21.25 -26.94
C ASN A 104 -9.14 19.91 -26.20
N TRP A 105 -8.97 18.81 -26.95
CA TRP A 105 -8.99 17.45 -26.43
C TRP A 105 -7.55 16.97 -26.25
N ASP A 106 -7.22 16.51 -25.05
CA ASP A 106 -5.93 15.90 -24.76
C ASP A 106 -6.13 14.48 -24.21
N LEU A 107 -5.08 13.66 -24.26
CA LEU A 107 -5.08 12.32 -23.69
C LEU A 107 -4.41 12.36 -22.31
N ARG A 108 -5.12 11.87 -21.30
CA ARG A 108 -4.53 11.61 -19.97
C ARG A 108 -4.46 10.12 -19.70
N LYS A 109 -3.38 9.70 -19.05
CA LYS A 109 -3.25 8.34 -18.54
C LYS A 109 -4.18 8.16 -17.34
N VAL A 110 -4.84 7.02 -17.24
CA VAL A 110 -5.65 6.61 -16.09
C VAL A 110 -5.17 5.24 -15.65
N VAL A 111 -4.76 5.13 -14.39
CA VAL A 111 -4.43 3.83 -13.79
C VAL A 111 -5.71 3.04 -13.55
N ILE A 112 -5.70 1.76 -13.91
CA ILE A 112 -6.82 0.84 -13.65
C ILE A 112 -6.39 -0.17 -12.59
N GLU A 113 -7.22 -0.31 -11.55
CA GLU A 113 -7.10 -1.33 -10.51
C GLU A 113 -8.41 -2.14 -10.43
N CYS A 114 -8.32 -3.45 -10.58
CA CYS A 114 -9.43 -4.38 -10.63
C CYS A 114 -9.53 -5.20 -9.34
N LYS A 115 -10.63 -5.04 -8.61
CA LYS A 115 -10.94 -5.80 -7.40
C LYS A 115 -12.04 -6.83 -7.63
N HIS A 116 -11.66 -8.11 -7.57
CA HIS A 116 -12.62 -9.20 -7.57
C HIS A 116 -13.23 -9.37 -6.17
N ARG A 117 -14.50 -8.98 -6.02
CA ARG A 117 -15.23 -9.04 -4.75
C ARG A 117 -15.96 -10.38 -4.62
N MET A 118 -15.93 -10.92 -3.41
CA MET A 118 -16.58 -12.20 -3.09
C MET A 118 -18.01 -12.04 -2.56
N LYS A 119 -18.32 -10.89 -1.94
CA LYS A 119 -19.59 -10.66 -1.22
C LYS A 119 -20.34 -9.48 -1.80
N ASN A 120 -19.78 -8.28 -1.67
CA ASN A 120 -20.41 -7.03 -2.03
C ASN A 120 -19.48 -6.15 -2.86
N VAL A 121 -20.07 -5.35 -3.73
CA VAL A 121 -19.45 -4.17 -4.33
C VAL A 121 -19.68 -2.99 -3.40
N PHE A 122 -18.68 -2.13 -3.25
CA PHE A 122 -18.75 -0.97 -2.34
C PHE A 122 -18.80 0.34 -3.13
N ALA A 123 -19.69 1.25 -2.78
CA ALA A 123 -19.75 2.59 -3.37
C ALA A 123 -19.90 3.63 -2.23
N PRO A 124 -18.84 4.38 -1.86
CA PRO A 124 -17.50 4.36 -2.46
C PRO A 124 -16.70 3.08 -2.12
N PRO A 125 -15.61 2.76 -2.86
CA PRO A 125 -14.70 1.68 -2.51
C PRO A 125 -14.06 1.88 -1.13
N PRO A 126 -13.61 0.81 -0.45
CA PRO A 126 -12.89 0.93 0.81
C PRO A 126 -11.66 1.83 0.70
N ILE A 127 -11.36 2.59 1.77
CA ILE A 127 -10.27 3.57 1.77
C ILE A 127 -8.90 2.97 1.44
N TYR A 128 -8.62 1.73 1.86
CA TYR A 128 -7.34 1.07 1.55
C TYR A 128 -7.17 0.80 0.05
N ASP A 129 -8.26 0.53 -0.68
CA ASP A 129 -8.23 0.36 -2.14
C ASP A 129 -8.00 1.72 -2.82
N GLN A 130 -8.59 2.79 -2.29
CA GLN A 130 -8.34 4.15 -2.77
C GLN A 130 -6.88 4.57 -2.55
N ILE A 131 -6.32 4.32 -1.35
CA ILE A 131 -4.89 4.59 -1.06
C ILE A 131 -3.99 3.83 -2.03
N GLN A 132 -4.31 2.57 -2.33
CA GLN A 132 -3.55 1.78 -3.30
C GLN A 132 -3.60 2.42 -4.71
N ALA A 133 -4.79 2.84 -5.17
CA ALA A 133 -4.95 3.52 -6.45
C ALA A 133 -4.19 4.86 -6.50
N VAL A 134 -4.22 5.63 -5.41
CA VAL A 134 -3.44 6.88 -5.25
C VAL A 134 -1.93 6.61 -5.36
N ILE A 135 -1.42 5.58 -4.69
CA ILE A 135 -0.01 5.17 -4.78
C ILE A 135 0.36 4.87 -6.23
N TYR A 136 -0.50 4.16 -6.96
CA TYR A 136 -0.24 3.88 -8.37
C TYR A 136 -0.31 5.13 -9.24
N ALA A 137 -1.30 6.01 -9.06
CA ALA A 137 -1.38 7.27 -9.80
C ALA A 137 -0.07 8.07 -9.67
N PHE A 138 0.44 8.15 -8.44
CA PHE A 138 1.76 8.68 -8.12
C PHE A 138 2.92 7.94 -8.83
N MET A 139 2.99 6.61 -8.74
CA MET A 139 4.02 5.81 -9.42
C MET A 139 4.04 6.00 -10.94
N TYR A 140 2.87 6.16 -11.54
CA TYR A 140 2.68 6.34 -12.98
C TYR A 140 2.61 7.79 -13.44
N ASN A 141 2.77 8.75 -12.52
CA ASN A 141 2.71 10.19 -12.81
C ASN A 141 1.45 10.55 -13.60
N THR A 142 0.34 10.07 -13.09
CA THR A 142 -1.00 10.50 -13.47
C THR A 142 -1.71 11.07 -12.25
N THR A 143 -2.68 11.93 -12.47
CA THR A 143 -3.58 12.44 -11.45
C THR A 143 -4.81 11.57 -11.27
N GLU A 144 -5.00 10.54 -12.11
CA GLU A 144 -6.26 9.82 -12.21
C GLU A 144 -6.07 8.30 -12.12
N ALA A 145 -6.95 7.67 -11.36
CA ALA A 145 -7.09 6.22 -11.27
C ALA A 145 -8.57 5.80 -11.26
N GLU A 146 -8.85 4.57 -11.65
CA GLU A 146 -10.17 3.97 -11.64
C GLU A 146 -10.12 2.60 -10.97
N ILE A 147 -10.97 2.41 -9.97
CA ILE A 147 -11.14 1.14 -9.27
C ILE A 147 -12.34 0.44 -9.87
N VAL A 148 -12.10 -0.68 -10.56
CA VAL A 148 -13.13 -1.54 -11.12
C VAL A 148 -13.39 -2.70 -10.16
N GLN A 149 -14.60 -2.81 -9.64
CA GLN A 149 -15.02 -3.89 -8.76
C GLN A 149 -15.88 -4.89 -9.53
N VAL A 150 -15.48 -6.16 -9.50
CA VAL A 150 -16.15 -7.27 -10.19
C VAL A 150 -16.68 -8.26 -9.16
N LEU A 151 -17.98 -8.50 -9.14
CA LEU A 151 -18.64 -9.50 -8.30
C LEU A 151 -19.25 -10.58 -9.20
N ARG A 152 -18.82 -11.82 -8.99
CA ARG A 152 -19.35 -13.00 -9.68
C ARG A 152 -20.36 -13.68 -8.76
N THR A 153 -21.63 -13.70 -9.13
CA THR A 153 -22.65 -14.43 -8.37
C THR A 153 -22.62 -15.90 -8.77
N ASN A 154 -22.37 -16.80 -7.83
CA ASN A 154 -22.54 -18.23 -8.07
C ASN A 154 -24.00 -18.61 -7.80
N LYS A 155 -24.83 -18.73 -8.84
CA LYS A 155 -26.26 -19.07 -8.75
C LYS A 155 -26.52 -20.52 -8.27
N SER A 156 -25.49 -21.28 -7.88
CA SER A 156 -25.57 -22.75 -7.76
C SER A 156 -25.63 -23.34 -6.35
N ARG A 157 -26.03 -22.60 -5.30
CA ARG A 157 -26.11 -23.20 -3.94
C ARG A 157 -27.34 -22.91 -3.08
N SER A 158 -28.36 -22.26 -3.63
CA SER A 158 -29.56 -21.89 -2.84
C SER A 158 -30.80 -22.75 -3.12
N GLN A 159 -30.68 -23.89 -3.81
CA GLN A 159 -31.77 -24.86 -3.95
C GLN A 159 -31.46 -26.14 -3.17
N SER A 160 -31.37 -26.04 -1.85
CA SER A 160 -31.66 -27.18 -0.98
C SER A 160 -32.06 -26.67 0.41
N ASN A 161 -33.36 -26.82 0.72
CA ASN A 161 -33.99 -26.68 2.03
C ASN A 161 -34.64 -25.34 2.37
N GLU A 162 -35.49 -24.83 1.46
CA GLU A 162 -36.68 -24.07 1.88
C GLU A 162 -37.93 -24.82 1.39
N SER A 163 -38.09 -26.04 1.91
CA SER A 163 -39.33 -26.79 1.86
C SER A 163 -40.17 -26.39 3.06
N ASP A 164 -40.93 -25.31 2.96
CA ASP A 164 -42.18 -25.19 3.70
C ASP A 164 -43.17 -24.25 3.00
N LYS A 165 -44.19 -24.89 2.43
CA LYS A 165 -45.57 -24.44 2.22
C LYS A 165 -45.80 -23.14 1.44
N TYR A 166 -46.09 -23.30 0.14
CA TYR A 166 -47.30 -22.72 -0.46
C TYR A 166 -47.75 -23.60 -1.64
N GLU A 167 -48.82 -24.38 -1.41
CA GLU A 167 -49.63 -24.96 -2.49
C GLU A 167 -50.50 -23.86 -3.09
N VAL A 168 -50.34 -23.58 -4.39
CA VAL A 168 -51.45 -23.11 -5.22
C VAL A 168 -51.41 -23.88 -6.52
N SER A 169 -52.41 -24.73 -6.68
CA SER A 169 -52.76 -25.44 -7.91
C SER A 169 -53.21 -24.46 -8.99
N ALA A 170 -52.66 -24.58 -10.20
CA ALA A 170 -53.42 -24.33 -11.42
C ALA A 170 -52.80 -25.09 -12.59
N ASN A 171 -53.63 -25.96 -13.16
CA ASN A 171 -53.48 -26.65 -14.43
C ASN A 171 -52.92 -25.77 -15.54
N GLU A 172 -51.95 -26.28 -16.31
CA GLU A 172 -51.98 -26.14 -17.77
C GLU A 172 -51.15 -27.21 -18.48
N SER A 173 -51.62 -27.54 -19.68
CA SER A 173 -51.44 -28.81 -20.38
C SER A 173 -50.05 -28.99 -20.99
N ARG A 174 -49.50 -30.20 -20.78
CA ARG A 174 -48.33 -30.75 -21.48
C ARG A 174 -48.60 -30.96 -22.98
N MET A 175 -47.69 -30.48 -23.81
CA MET A 175 -47.44 -30.99 -25.17
C MET A 175 -46.07 -31.71 -25.17
N PRO A 176 -45.95 -32.93 -25.72
CA PRO A 176 -44.68 -33.62 -25.86
C PRO A 176 -44.06 -33.29 -27.23
N VAL A 177 -42.89 -32.66 -27.25
CA VAL A 177 -42.13 -32.50 -28.49
C VAL A 177 -40.65 -32.77 -28.23
N GLY A 178 -40.12 -33.73 -28.98
CA GLY A 178 -38.76 -33.67 -29.52
C GLY A 178 -37.65 -34.24 -28.66
N ASP A 179 -37.45 -35.55 -28.79
CA ASP A 179 -36.23 -36.26 -28.43
C ASP A 179 -35.08 -35.82 -29.36
N GLY A 180 -33.91 -35.47 -28.81
CA GLY A 180 -32.65 -35.38 -29.57
C GLY A 180 -32.14 -33.98 -29.96
N MET A 181 -31.78 -33.13 -28.98
CA MET A 181 -30.76 -32.09 -29.18
C MET A 181 -29.80 -32.05 -27.97
N SER A 182 -28.51 -32.23 -28.27
CA SER A 182 -27.36 -32.18 -27.36
C SER A 182 -27.46 -31.04 -26.34
N GLN A 183 -27.70 -31.38 -25.06
CA GLN A 183 -27.87 -30.43 -23.94
C GLN A 183 -26.55 -29.81 -23.41
N ASP A 184 -25.45 -29.89 -24.15
CA ASP A 184 -24.12 -29.48 -23.65
C ASP A 184 -23.73 -28.01 -23.88
N ALA A 185 -24.58 -27.14 -24.45
CA ALA A 185 -24.09 -25.87 -25.02
C ALA A 185 -24.78 -24.55 -24.62
N LEU A 186 -25.59 -24.50 -23.55
CA LEU A 186 -26.06 -23.23 -22.98
C LEU A 186 -25.86 -23.22 -21.47
N LYS A 187 -24.60 -23.22 -21.03
CA LYS A 187 -24.27 -22.74 -19.68
C LYS A 187 -24.62 -21.25 -19.63
N GLU A 188 -25.82 -20.95 -19.18
CA GLU A 188 -26.31 -19.61 -18.88
C GLU A 188 -25.20 -18.85 -18.12
N SER A 189 -24.62 -17.84 -18.76
CA SER A 189 -23.51 -17.08 -18.20
C SER A 189 -23.96 -16.46 -16.88
N GLN A 190 -23.32 -16.84 -15.78
CA GLN A 190 -23.61 -16.28 -14.47
C GLN A 190 -23.56 -14.75 -14.54
N PRO A 191 -24.51 -14.02 -13.92
CA PRO A 191 -24.47 -12.57 -13.97
C PRO A 191 -23.19 -12.06 -13.31
N ILE A 192 -22.46 -11.22 -14.03
CA ILE A 192 -21.27 -10.53 -13.54
C ILE A 192 -21.68 -9.09 -13.24
N ILE A 193 -21.56 -8.68 -11.99
CA ILE A 193 -21.80 -7.30 -11.57
C ILE A 193 -20.47 -6.56 -11.63
N CYS A 194 -20.41 -5.49 -12.40
CA CYS A 194 -19.26 -4.59 -12.48
C CYS A 194 -19.65 -3.20 -12.00
N SER A 195 -18.80 -2.57 -11.19
CA SER A 195 -18.92 -1.16 -10.80
C SER A 195 -17.56 -0.52 -10.92
N SER A 196 -17.48 0.70 -11.44
CA SER A 196 -16.25 1.47 -11.44
C SER A 196 -16.38 2.74 -10.60
N HIS A 197 -15.25 3.16 -10.02
CA HIS A 197 -15.18 4.37 -9.20
C HIS A 197 -13.90 5.13 -9.52
N ARG A 198 -14.04 6.43 -9.77
CA ARG A 198 -12.92 7.33 -10.07
C ARG A 198 -12.23 7.76 -8.78
N VAL A 199 -10.90 7.75 -8.80
CA VAL A 199 -10.05 8.28 -7.73
C VAL A 199 -9.11 9.29 -8.37
N SER A 200 -9.29 10.57 -8.03
CA SER A 200 -8.43 11.66 -8.51
C SER A 200 -7.51 12.15 -7.40
N LEU A 201 -6.22 12.35 -7.71
CA LEU A 201 -5.27 12.97 -6.78
C LEU A 201 -5.73 14.38 -6.35
N ASN A 202 -6.46 15.08 -7.22
CA ASN A 202 -6.92 16.45 -7.03
C ASN A 202 -8.39 16.53 -6.58
N ASP A 203 -8.96 15.44 -6.07
CA ASP A 203 -10.32 15.45 -5.52
C ASP A 203 -10.41 16.46 -4.36
N SER A 204 -11.29 17.45 -4.49
CA SER A 204 -11.42 18.54 -3.51
C SER A 204 -11.98 18.09 -2.16
N THR A 205 -12.73 16.99 -2.15
CA THR A 205 -13.35 16.43 -0.95
C THR A 205 -12.37 15.50 -0.22
N MET A 206 -11.73 14.60 -0.97
CA MET A 206 -10.86 13.57 -0.41
C MET A 206 -9.40 14.04 -0.27
N GLN A 207 -8.99 15.07 -0.99
CA GLN A 207 -7.65 15.69 -0.93
C GLN A 207 -6.52 14.65 -0.96
N HIS A 208 -6.63 13.69 -1.88
CA HIS A 208 -5.77 12.50 -1.89
C HIS A 208 -4.28 12.85 -2.00
N ALA A 209 -3.91 13.84 -2.82
CA ALA A 209 -2.53 14.30 -2.92
C ALA A 209 -1.99 14.88 -1.61
N ASP A 210 -2.77 15.74 -0.95
CA ASP A 210 -2.38 16.36 0.32
C ASP A 210 -2.31 15.32 1.44
N ASN A 211 -3.31 14.45 1.54
CA ASN A 211 -3.32 13.36 2.52
C ASN A 211 -2.17 12.38 2.32
N TRP A 212 -1.75 12.13 1.07
CA TRP A 212 -0.56 11.34 0.79
C TRP A 212 0.69 11.97 1.40
N GLN A 213 0.91 13.26 1.15
CA GLN A 213 2.11 13.96 1.62
C GLN A 213 2.12 14.20 3.14
N ASN A 214 0.98 14.57 3.70
CA ASN A 214 0.87 15.04 5.07
C ASN A 214 0.55 13.93 6.08
N VAL A 215 -0.06 12.83 5.63
CA VAL A 215 -0.53 11.76 6.53
C VAL A 215 0.10 10.42 6.18
N ILE A 216 -0.13 9.90 4.97
CA ILE A 216 0.23 8.53 4.61
C ILE A 216 1.75 8.36 4.57
N LEU A 217 2.46 9.22 3.83
CA LEU A 217 3.90 9.09 3.66
C LEU A 217 4.68 9.26 4.99
N PRO A 218 4.35 10.22 5.87
CA PRO A 218 4.94 10.30 7.21
C PRO A 218 4.69 9.06 8.06
N ARG A 219 3.47 8.49 8.02
CA ARG A 219 3.14 7.26 8.75
C ARG A 219 3.90 6.05 8.23
N LEU A 220 3.98 5.86 6.90
CA LEU A 220 4.78 4.81 6.28
C LEU A 220 6.26 4.92 6.68
N ARG A 221 6.79 6.13 6.71
CA ARG A 221 8.16 6.39 7.18
C ARG A 221 8.33 5.98 8.64
N SER A 222 7.45 6.45 9.52
CA SER A 222 7.50 6.12 10.96
C SER A 222 7.42 4.62 11.19
N PHE A 223 6.58 3.93 10.42
CA PHE A 223 6.47 2.48 10.47
C PHE A 223 7.75 1.79 9.99
N ALA A 224 8.35 2.26 8.90
CA ALA A 224 9.64 1.74 8.42
C ALA A 224 10.77 1.95 9.45
N ASP A 225 10.85 3.14 10.07
CA ASP A 225 11.79 3.42 11.16
C ASP A 225 11.60 2.43 12.33
N ALA A 226 10.36 2.14 12.73
CA ALA A 226 10.04 1.16 13.77
C ALA A 226 10.48 -0.26 13.39
N VAL A 227 10.20 -0.71 12.16
CA VAL A 227 10.65 -2.02 11.64
C VAL A 227 12.16 -2.10 11.66
N TYR A 228 12.87 -1.07 11.20
CA TYR A 228 14.33 -1.08 11.22
C TYR A 228 14.91 -1.02 12.63
N SER A 229 14.28 -0.31 13.57
CA SER A 229 14.65 -0.31 14.99
C SER A 229 14.61 -1.73 15.56
N VAL A 230 13.48 -2.43 15.39
CA VAL A 230 13.35 -3.84 15.83
C VAL A 230 14.36 -4.74 15.14
N ARG A 231 14.58 -4.56 13.83
CA ARG A 231 15.55 -5.37 13.08
C ARG A 231 16.99 -5.11 13.48
N SER A 232 17.33 -3.92 13.96
CA SER A 232 18.70 -3.57 14.37
C SER A 232 19.07 -4.05 15.77
N ASP A 233 18.08 -4.40 16.60
CA ASP A 233 18.25 -4.80 18.00
C ASP A 233 17.88 -6.28 18.19
N ASP A 234 18.87 -7.11 18.54
CA ASP A 234 18.68 -8.55 18.71
C ASP A 234 17.71 -8.89 19.87
N HIS A 235 17.66 -8.06 20.92
CA HIS A 235 16.75 -8.26 22.05
C HIS A 235 15.30 -7.96 21.64
N LYS A 236 15.06 -6.86 20.93
CA LYS A 236 13.72 -6.55 20.38
C LYS A 236 13.26 -7.62 19.40
N ARG A 237 14.14 -8.07 18.51
CA ARG A 237 13.85 -9.13 17.54
C ARG A 237 13.49 -10.44 18.24
N TYR A 238 14.27 -10.85 19.25
CA TYR A 238 13.98 -12.04 20.05
C TYR A 238 12.62 -11.94 20.75
N ARG A 239 12.32 -10.81 21.40
CA ARG A 239 11.02 -10.57 22.04
C ARG A 239 9.87 -10.66 21.04
N LEU A 240 10.03 -10.11 19.84
CA LEU A 240 8.99 -10.16 18.81
C LEU A 240 8.73 -11.60 18.35
N ILE A 241 9.78 -12.38 18.08
CA ILE A 241 9.67 -13.79 17.68
C ILE A 241 9.03 -14.63 18.79
N HIS A 242 9.45 -14.42 20.05
CA HIS A 242 8.87 -15.11 21.20
C HIS A 242 7.38 -14.77 21.35
N ALA A 243 7.02 -13.49 21.28
CA ALA A 243 5.62 -13.06 21.36
C ALA A 243 4.77 -13.64 20.22
N ALA A 244 5.29 -13.70 18.99
CA ALA A 244 4.61 -14.33 17.86
C ALA A 244 4.39 -15.84 18.06
N SER A 245 5.37 -16.54 18.66
CA SER A 245 5.22 -17.95 19.03
C SER A 245 4.13 -18.16 20.07
N VAL A 246 4.11 -17.34 21.12
CA VAL A 246 3.07 -17.40 22.17
C VAL A 246 1.69 -17.08 21.61
N ALA A 247 1.58 -16.05 20.76
CA ALA A 247 0.33 -15.69 20.08
C ALA A 247 -0.21 -16.84 19.24
N SER A 248 0.67 -17.57 18.54
CA SER A 248 0.28 -18.74 17.74
C SER A 248 -0.27 -19.88 18.60
N SER A 249 0.20 -20.04 19.84
CA SER A 249 -0.27 -21.09 20.75
C SER A 249 -1.51 -20.70 21.56
N THR A 250 -1.64 -19.42 21.93
CA THR A 250 -2.66 -18.93 22.87
C THR A 250 -3.77 -18.14 22.19
N GLY A 251 -3.57 -17.72 20.93
CA GLY A 251 -4.41 -16.73 20.26
C GLY A 251 -4.26 -15.30 20.78
N ASN A 252 -3.38 -15.06 21.77
CA ASN A 252 -3.21 -13.75 22.37
C ASN A 252 -2.15 -12.93 21.64
N GLU A 253 -2.60 -11.94 20.88
CA GLU A 253 -1.74 -11.07 20.08
C GLU A 253 -1.18 -9.86 20.84
N LYS A 254 -1.54 -9.68 22.12
CA LYS A 254 -1.21 -8.47 22.90
C LYS A 254 0.28 -8.13 22.93
N ASP A 255 1.11 -9.13 23.15
CA ASP A 255 2.52 -8.89 23.46
C ASP A 255 3.34 -8.46 22.25
N TRP A 256 3.03 -8.98 21.04
CA TRP A 256 3.75 -8.59 19.84
C TRP A 256 3.31 -7.21 19.35
N TRP A 257 2.02 -6.86 19.49
CA TRP A 257 1.52 -5.50 19.26
C TRP A 257 2.16 -4.49 20.20
N GLN A 258 2.32 -4.83 21.48
CA GLN A 258 2.97 -3.92 22.44
C GLN A 258 4.40 -3.58 22.04
N ILE A 259 5.14 -4.51 21.44
CA ILE A 259 6.49 -4.25 20.93
C ILE A 259 6.43 -3.24 19.79
N LEU A 260 5.50 -3.39 18.85
CA LEU A 260 5.31 -2.45 17.75
C LEU A 260 4.83 -1.07 18.22
N PHE A 261 3.92 -1.01 19.19
CA PHE A 261 3.43 0.25 19.76
C PHE A 261 4.53 1.05 20.45
N ASN A 262 5.47 0.39 21.12
CA ASN A 262 6.61 1.07 21.73
C ASN A 262 7.52 1.75 20.70
N GLU A 263 7.60 1.19 19.48
CA GLU A 263 8.43 1.72 18.40
C GLU A 263 7.66 2.67 17.47
N CYS A 264 6.34 2.55 17.42
CA CYS A 264 5.45 3.27 16.52
C CYS A 264 4.15 3.68 17.23
N PRO A 265 4.18 4.67 18.15
CA PRO A 265 3.09 4.91 19.09
C PRO A 265 1.73 5.25 18.47
N TRP A 266 1.71 5.91 17.31
CA TRP A 266 0.46 6.28 16.63
C TRP A 266 -0.36 5.06 16.17
N LEU A 267 0.23 3.86 16.11
CA LEU A 267 -0.51 2.63 15.83
C LEU A 267 -1.55 2.30 16.91
N ILE A 268 -1.40 2.82 18.13
CA ILE A 268 -2.38 2.67 19.22
C ILE A 268 -3.72 3.33 18.84
N GLU A 269 -3.67 4.38 18.02
CA GLU A 269 -4.86 5.10 17.56
C GLU A 269 -5.52 4.41 16.34
N CYS A 270 -4.88 3.38 15.79
CA CYS A 270 -5.41 2.66 14.64
C CYS A 270 -6.32 1.52 15.10
N ASP A 271 -7.44 1.35 14.40
CA ASP A 271 -8.24 0.14 14.52
C ASP A 271 -7.50 -1.03 13.86
N THR A 272 -6.68 -1.71 14.65
CA THR A 272 -5.93 -2.89 14.22
C THR A 272 -6.76 -4.17 14.34
N GLY A 273 -8.05 -4.09 14.70
CA GLY A 273 -8.91 -5.26 14.91
C GLY A 273 -8.55 -6.12 16.13
N THR A 274 -7.55 -5.71 16.91
CA THR A 274 -6.93 -6.51 17.98
C THR A 274 -7.54 -6.23 19.35
N GLY A 275 -8.60 -5.42 19.42
CA GLY A 275 -9.27 -5.05 20.66
C GLY A 275 -8.49 -4.06 21.54
N PHE A 276 -7.41 -3.47 21.03
CA PHE A 276 -6.62 -2.43 21.73
C PHE A 276 -7.18 -1.03 21.63
N SER A 277 -8.21 -0.82 20.81
CA SER A 277 -8.82 0.49 20.67
C SER A 277 -9.27 0.98 22.06
N ARG A 278 -8.68 2.09 22.52
CA ARG A 278 -9.14 2.78 23.72
C ARG A 278 -10.59 3.16 23.46
N LYS A 279 -11.52 2.52 24.16
CA LYS A 279 -12.88 3.05 24.33
C LYS A 279 -12.81 4.47 24.88
#